data_AF-A0A699XSN9-F1
#
_entry.id   AF-A0A699XSN9-F1
#
_cell.length_a   1.000
_cell.length_b   1.000
_cell.length_c   1.000
_cell.angle_alpha   90.00
_cell.angle_beta   90.00
_cell.angle_gamma   90.00
#
_symmetry.space_group_name_H-M   'P 1'
#
loop_
_entity.id
_entity.type
_entity.pdbx_description
1 polymer ?
#
loop_
_entity_poly.entity_id
_entity_poly.type
_entity_poly.pdbx_seq_one_letter_code
_entity_poly.pdbx_strand_id
1 'polypeptide(L)'
;ANYHFYDEEYEKQKRLQDDLEFSLMQAVESEKIVPFFQPIVTLPSQEIAGFEILARWAKSDGSLGMPGDFIPVLERLGLIPAMT
;
A
#
# COMPACT_ATOMS: atom_id res chain seq x y z
N ALA A 1 -20.87 29.85 -25.14
CA ALA A 1 -21.28 28.43 -25.05
C ALA A 1 -20.27 27.73 -24.14
N ASN A 2 -20.70 27.26 -22.97
CA ASN A 2 -19.84 26.47 -22.09
C ASN A 2 -19.88 25.03 -22.59
N TYR A 3 -18.78 24.58 -23.21
CA TYR A 3 -18.60 23.19 -23.57
C TYR A 3 -18.16 22.45 -22.30
N HIS A 4 -19.08 21.71 -21.69
CA HIS A 4 -18.72 20.68 -20.71
C HIS A 4 -18.26 19.46 -21.50
N PHE A 5 -16.94 19.32 -21.69
CA PHE A 5 -16.39 18.04 -22.10
C PHE A 5 -16.52 17.10 -20.91
N TYR A 6 -17.37 16.08 -21.05
CA TYR A 6 -17.48 14.99 -20.11
C TYR A 6 -16.21 14.14 -20.26
N ASP A 7 -15.27 14.29 -19.32
CA ASP A 7 -14.01 13.56 -19.30
C ASP A 7 -14.20 12.26 -18.53
N GLU A 8 -14.67 11.23 -19.23
CA GLU A 8 -14.89 9.88 -18.69
C GLU A 8 -13.63 9.29 -18.04
N GLU A 9 -12.45 9.63 -18.57
CA GLU A 9 -11.19 9.14 -18.06
C GLU A 9 -10.88 9.78 -16.71
N TYR A 10 -11.06 11.10 -16.59
CA TYR A 10 -10.88 11.78 -15.30
C TYR A 10 -11.80 11.20 -14.20
N GLU A 11 -13.08 11.00 -14.52
CA GLU A 11 -14.05 10.42 -13.60
C GLU A 11 -13.70 8.98 -13.20
N LYS A 12 -13.15 8.20 -14.14
CA LYS A 12 -12.67 6.85 -13.87
C LYS A 12 -11.45 6.85 -12.96
N GLN A 13 -10.46 7.72 -13.22
CA GLN A 13 -9.26 7.84 -12.39
C GLN A 13 -9.62 8.27 -10.96
N LYS A 14 -10.54 9.23 -10.82
CA LYS A 14 -11.04 9.66 -9.52
C LYS A 14 -11.71 8.52 -8.76
N ARG A 15 -12.59 7.74 -9.40
CA ARG A 15 -13.21 6.56 -8.78
C ARG A 15 -12.19 5.53 -8.31
N LEU A 16 -11.19 5.21 -9.15
CA LEU A 16 -10.12 4.28 -8.78
C LEU A 16 -9.32 4.78 -7.58
N GLN A 17 -9.10 6.09 -7.48
CA GLN A 17 -8.42 6.71 -6.35
C GLN A 17 -9.27 6.62 -5.07
N ASP A 18 -10.55 6.99 -5.14
CA ASP A 18 -11.47 6.93 -4.00
C ASP A 18 -11.62 5.49 -3.47
N ASP A 19 -11.74 4.51 -4.38
CA ASP A 19 -11.81 3.08 -4.04
C ASP A 19 -10.52 2.59 -3.36
N LEU A 20 -9.35 3.05 -3.82
CA LEU A 20 -8.06 2.71 -3.23
C LEU A 20 -7.95 3.28 -1.81
N GLU A 21 -8.30 4.55 -1.61
CA GLU A 21 -8.24 5.21 -0.30
C GLU A 21 -9.16 4.51 0.70
N PHE A 22 -10.40 4.22 0.30
CA PHE A 22 -11.34 3.47 1.13
C PHE A 22 -10.84 2.06 1.48
N SER A 23 -10.27 1.35 0.50
CA SER A 23 -9.72 0.00 0.72
C SER A 23 -8.54 0.02 1.67
N LEU A 24 -7.69 1.05 1.61
CA LEU A 24 -6.55 1.21 2.50
C LEU A 24 -6.96 1.60 3.92
N MET A 25 -7.98 2.44 4.08
CA MET A 25 -8.56 2.71 5.41
C MET A 25 -9.02 1.42 6.08
N GLN A 26 -9.79 0.58 5.37
CA GLN A 26 -10.22 -0.72 5.88
C GLN A 26 -9.04 -1.65 6.16
N ALA A 27 -8.01 -1.63 5.31
CA ALA A 27 -6.84 -2.48 5.49
C ALA A 27 -6.08 -2.13 6.77
N VAL A 28 -5.97 -0.84 7.12
CA VAL A 28 -5.38 -0.41 8.39
C VAL A 28 -6.26 -0.85 9.56
N GLU A 29 -7.56 -0.56 9.52
CA GLU A 29 -8.51 -0.95 10.59
C GLU A 29 -8.57 -2.46 10.82
N SER A 30 -8.42 -3.25 9.75
CA SER A 30 -8.49 -4.72 9.78
C SER A 30 -7.12 -5.40 9.90
N GLU A 31 -6.07 -4.66 10.23
CA GLU A 31 -4.69 -5.15 10.39
C GLU A 31 -4.18 -5.96 9.19
N LYS A 32 -4.55 -5.53 7.97
CA LYS A 32 -4.14 -6.16 6.69
C LYS A 32 -2.86 -5.58 6.12
N ILE A 33 -2.28 -4.56 6.75
CA ILE A 33 -0.90 -4.15 6.46
C ILE A 33 0.02 -4.93 7.40
N VAL A 34 0.68 -5.94 6.85
CA VAL A 34 1.40 -6.97 7.62
C VAL A 34 2.92 -6.88 7.39
N PRO A 35 3.75 -7.29 8.38
CA PRO A 35 5.19 -7.33 8.22
C PRO A 35 5.63 -8.58 7.45
N PHE A 36 6.50 -8.38 6.46
CA PHE A 36 7.29 -9.43 5.82
C PHE A 36 8.75 -9.27 6.22
N PHE A 37 9.48 -10.38 6.33
CA PHE A 37 10.85 -10.40 6.81
C PHE A 37 11.78 -10.83 5.68
N GLN A 38 12.67 -9.93 5.24
CA GLN A 38 13.69 -10.23 4.25
C GLN A 38 15.02 -10.52 4.95
N PRO A 39 15.58 -11.74 4.83
CA PRO A 39 16.86 -12.07 5.44
C PRO A 39 17.99 -11.20 4.87
N ILE A 40 18.85 -10.71 5.76
CA ILE A 40 20.14 -10.10 5.44
C ILE A 40 21.21 -11.12 5.80
N VAL A 41 22.13 -11.40 4.88
CA VAL A 41 23.18 -12.41 5.06
C VAL A 41 24.58 -11.79 5.07
N THR A 42 25.48 -12.39 5.83
CA THR A 42 26.91 -12.06 5.81
C THR A 42 27.61 -12.76 4.65
N LEU A 43 28.69 -12.17 4.12
CA LEU A 43 29.53 -12.79 3.10
C LEU A 43 30.97 -12.96 3.62
N PRO A 44 31.65 -14.08 3.30
CA PRO A 44 31.24 -15.14 2.38
C PRO A 44 30.40 -16.27 2.99
N SER A 45 30.20 -16.31 4.32
CA SER A 45 29.59 -17.46 5.02
C SER A 45 28.11 -17.68 4.73
N GLN A 46 27.39 -16.68 4.21
CA GLN A 46 25.94 -16.69 3.98
C GLN A 46 25.10 -16.91 5.24
N GLU A 47 25.67 -16.68 6.42
CA GLU A 47 24.93 -16.77 7.68
C GLU A 47 23.99 -15.57 7.81
N ILE A 48 22.80 -15.82 8.37
CA ILE A 48 21.80 -14.77 8.62
C ILE A 48 22.37 -13.76 9.63
N ALA A 49 22.51 -12.52 9.19
CA ALA A 49 22.91 -11.38 10.01
C ALA A 49 21.72 -10.71 10.71
N GLY A 50 20.53 -10.83 10.11
CA GLY A 50 19.30 -10.21 10.59
C GLY A 50 18.20 -10.24 9.53
N PHE A 51 17.15 -9.45 9.76
CA PHE A 51 16.02 -9.32 8.84
C PHE A 51 15.64 -7.85 8.68
N GLU A 52 15.33 -7.45 7.45
CA GLU A 52 14.61 -6.21 7.17
C GLU A 52 13.11 -6.47 7.29
N ILE A 53 12.39 -5.59 8.00
CA ILE A 53 10.93 -5.62 8.08
C ILE A 53 10.36 -4.76 6.97
N LEU A 54 9.51 -5.36 6.14
CA LEU A 54 8.90 -4.70 4.99
C LEU A 54 7.38 -4.81 5.08
N ALA A 55 6.68 -3.67 5.02
CA ALA A 55 5.22 -3.66 4.99
C ALA A 55 4.69 -4.30 3.71
N ARG A 56 3.60 -5.08 3.83
CA ARG A 56 2.83 -5.63 2.71
C ARG A 56 1.35 -5.45 2.98
N TRP A 57 0.59 -5.08 1.96
CA TRP A 57 -0.87 -5.07 2.06
C TRP A 57 -1.42 -6.42 1.60
N ALA A 58 -1.95 -7.21 2.54
CA ALA A 58 -2.63 -8.46 2.24
C ALA A 58 -4.05 -8.17 1.71
N LYS A 59 -4.22 -8.23 0.38
CA LYS A 59 -5.50 -7.98 -0.27
C LYS A 59 -6.44 -9.19 -0.12
N SER A 60 -7.74 -8.93 -0.24
CA SER A 60 -8.79 -9.94 -0.11
C SER A 60 -8.74 -11.03 -1.18
N ASP A 61 -8.21 -10.72 -2.36
CA ASP A 61 -7.99 -11.66 -3.47
C ASP A 61 -6.74 -12.55 -3.27
N GLY A 62 -6.02 -12.38 -2.16
CA GLY A 62 -4.79 -13.12 -1.85
C GLY A 62 -3.53 -12.53 -2.47
N SER A 63 -3.63 -11.45 -3.25
CA SER A 63 -2.46 -10.74 -3.76
C SER A 63 -1.83 -9.82 -2.71
N LEU A 64 -0.58 -9.41 -2.95
CA LEU A 64 0.13 -8.48 -2.09
C LEU A 64 0.23 -7.12 -2.77
N GLY A 65 -0.24 -6.07 -2.09
CA GLY A 65 0.13 -4.69 -2.42
C GLY A 65 1.56 -4.42 -1.95
N MET A 66 2.36 -3.81 -2.82
CA MET A 66 3.74 -3.45 -2.50
C MET A 66 3.77 -2.07 -1.82
N PRO A 67 4.73 -1.81 -0.92
CA PRO A 67 4.75 -0.56 -0.16
C PRO A 67 4.81 0.69 -1.04
N GLY A 68 5.45 0.63 -2.21
CA GLY A 68 5.42 1.74 -3.18
C GLY A 68 4.01 2.10 -3.69
N ASP A 69 3.07 1.15 -3.68
CA ASP A 69 1.72 1.35 -4.19
C ASP A 69 0.79 2.01 -3.15
N PHE A 70 1.04 1.80 -1.85
CA PHE A 70 0.10 2.19 -0.80
C PHE A 70 0.67 3.17 0.25
N ILE A 71 1.98 3.19 0.49
CA ILE A 71 2.59 4.09 1.49
C ILE A 71 2.30 5.57 1.18
N PRO A 72 2.46 6.06 -0.08
CA PRO A 72 2.16 7.47 -0.38
C PRO A 72 0.70 7.85 -0.11
N VAL A 73 -0.22 6.89 -0.27
CA VAL A 73 -1.64 7.11 -0.01
C VAL A 73 -1.91 7.15 1.50
N LEU A 74 -1.34 6.21 2.26
CA LEU A 74 -1.45 6.21 3.72
C LEU A 74 -0.83 7.45 4.37
N GLU A 75 0.28 7.97 3.82
CA GLU A 75 0.88 9.24 4.24
C GLU A 75 -0.07 10.42 4.02
N ARG A 76 -0.66 10.52 2.82
CA ARG A 76 -1.65 11.57 2.50
C ARG A 76 -2.89 11.50 3.40
N LEU A 77 -3.33 10.29 3.74
CA LEU A 77 -4.46 10.04 4.64
C LEU A 77 -4.10 10.20 6.12
N GLY A 78 -2.81 10.35 6.46
CA GLY A 78 -2.35 10.47 7.85
C GLY A 78 -2.46 9.18 8.66
N LEU A 79 -2.49 8.02 8.00
CA LEU A 79 -2.74 6.71 8.62
C LEU A 79 -1.46 5.96 9.04
N ILE A 80 -0.27 6.42 8.62
CA ILE A 80 1.01 5.80 9.00
C ILE A 80 1.17 5.61 10.52
N PRO A 81 0.81 6.58 11.40
CA PRO A 81 0.94 6.39 12.85
C PRO A 81 0.04 5.30 13.44
N ALA A 82 -1.02 4.89 12.74
CA ALA A 82 -1.92 3.83 13.19
C ALA A 82 -1.37 2.42 12.90
N MET A 83 -0.22 2.31 12.22
CA MET A 83 0.40 1.03 11.84
C MET A 83 1.52 0.58 12.79
N THR A 84 1.87 1.40 13.78
CA THR A 84 2.95 1.16 14.74
C THR A 84 2.40 0.76 16.10
#